data_AF-A0A0A9W242-F1
#
_entry.id   AF-A0A0A9W242-F1
#
_cell.length_a   1.000
_cell.length_b   1.000
_cell.length_c   1.000
_cell.angle_alpha   90.00
_cell.angle_beta   90.00
_cell.angle_gamma   90.00
#
_symmetry.space_group_name_H-M   'P 1'
#
loop_
_entity.id
_entity.type
_entity.pdbx_description
1 polymer ?
#
loop_
_entity_poly.entity_id
_entity_poly.type
_entity_poly.pdbx_seq_one_letter_code
_entity_poly.pdbx_strand_id
1 'polypeptide(L)'
;KEDAGDAPATIRLATNDGENSVFDEIVKVAKASPDLNTMEISMAVSGSELRLLSRNKLRLTVSSRTSGRAIGGLIRPRAVCETFQALMKPGEDEEGAGESAGLAWLFVDKNGRLDFHVRIDRVTRPVIIGLVTERRLVELDDLSPELTSNGWTNGSLEAPAPKYLEMLYAGELGVNVATQSSKSVIR
;
A
#
# COMPACT_ATOMS: atom_id res chain seq x y z
N LYS A 1 -3.97 41.37 -27.79
CA LYS A 1 -3.64 40.11 -28.51
C LYS A 1 -4.32 38.99 -27.75
N GLU A 2 -5.46 38.53 -28.25
CA GLU A 2 -6.17 37.37 -27.74
C GLU A 2 -5.35 36.12 -28.04
N ASP A 3 -4.82 35.51 -27.00
CA ASP A 3 -4.09 34.25 -27.08
C ASP A 3 -5.10 33.09 -26.94
N ALA A 4 -5.94 32.95 -27.97
CA ALA A 4 -7.11 32.07 -28.04
C ALA A 4 -6.82 30.69 -28.66
N GLY A 5 -5.56 30.23 -28.63
CA GLY A 5 -5.17 28.92 -29.15
C GLY A 5 -5.04 27.86 -28.07
N ASP A 6 -5.33 26.60 -28.42
CA ASP A 6 -5.02 25.43 -27.60
C ASP A 6 -3.56 25.48 -27.13
N ALA A 7 -3.33 25.20 -25.85
CA ALA A 7 -2.00 25.21 -25.29
C ALA A 7 -1.44 23.79 -25.22
N PRO A 8 -0.33 23.49 -25.91
CA PRO A 8 0.33 22.20 -25.76
C PRO A 8 0.97 22.09 -24.38
N ALA A 9 0.58 21.06 -23.63
CA ALA A 9 1.18 20.67 -22.37
C ALA A 9 1.97 19.36 -22.56
N THR A 10 3.17 19.31 -22.00
CA THR A 10 3.96 18.08 -21.90
C THR A 10 3.69 17.45 -20.53
N ILE A 11 3.25 16.19 -20.52
CA ILE A 11 3.10 15.40 -19.30
C ILE A 11 4.18 14.35 -19.26
N ARG A 12 4.96 14.37 -18.19
CA ARG A 12 6.06 13.44 -17.96
C ARG A 12 5.88 12.71 -16.63
N LEU A 13 5.96 11.38 -16.69
CA LEU A 13 6.08 10.51 -15.53
C LEU A 13 7.49 9.92 -15.53
N ALA A 14 8.23 10.15 -14.45
CA ALA A 14 9.60 9.67 -14.33
C ALA A 14 9.92 9.27 -12.89
N THR A 15 11.03 8.55 -12.70
CA THR A 15 11.60 8.33 -11.37
C THR A 15 11.99 9.65 -10.70
N ASN A 16 12.11 9.65 -9.37
CA ASN A 16 12.39 10.86 -8.60
C ASN A 16 13.70 11.56 -8.95
N ASP A 17 14.70 10.80 -9.39
CA ASP A 17 15.98 11.28 -9.91
C ASP A 17 15.89 11.81 -11.35
N GLY A 18 14.77 11.56 -12.04
CA GLY A 18 14.54 11.96 -13.43
C GLY A 18 15.26 11.09 -14.47
N GLU A 19 15.99 10.04 -14.04
CA GLU A 19 16.81 9.20 -14.93
C GLU A 19 15.96 8.29 -15.79
N ASN A 20 14.93 7.66 -15.22
CA ASN A 20 14.05 6.76 -15.93
C ASN A 20 12.71 7.45 -16.23
N SER A 21 12.49 7.76 -17.52
CA SER A 21 11.19 8.24 -17.99
C SER A 21 10.28 7.06 -18.27
N VAL A 22 9.18 6.97 -17.53
CA VAL A 22 8.12 5.98 -17.71
C VAL A 22 7.21 6.41 -18.87
N PHE A 23 6.97 7.71 -18.97
CA PHE A 23 6.09 8.28 -19.99
C PHE A 23 6.41 9.75 -20.23
N ASP A 24 6.29 10.17 -21.49
CA ASP A 24 6.42 11.57 -21.93
C ASP A 24 5.50 11.78 -23.14
N GLU A 25 4.40 12.51 -22.93
CA GLU A 25 3.40 12.78 -23.98
C GLU A 25 3.06 14.26 -24.05
N ILE A 26 2.74 14.72 -25.26
CA ILE A 26 2.29 16.08 -25.51
C ILE A 26 0.78 16.04 -25.74
N VAL A 27 0.02 16.64 -24.84
CA VAL A 27 -1.44 16.75 -24.94
C VAL A 27 -1.80 18.19 -25.27
N LYS A 28 -2.70 18.37 -26.23
CA LYS A 28 -3.29 19.68 -26.54
C LYS A 28 -4.44 19.93 -25.59
N VAL A 29 -4.30 20.96 -24.75
CA VAL A 29 -5.37 21.38 -23.85
C VAL A 29 -6.18 22.47 -24.54
N ALA A 30 -7.45 22.18 -24.82
CA ALA A 30 -8.38 23.17 -25.35
C ALA A 30 -8.48 24.33 -24.36
N LYS A 31 -8.17 25.55 -24.81
CA LYS A 31 -8.15 26.72 -23.94
C LYS A 31 -9.56 27.33 -23.94
N ALA A 32 -10.43 26.92 -23.00
CA ALA A 32 -11.78 27.48 -22.91
C ALA A 32 -12.26 27.73 -21.47
N SER A 33 -12.66 28.99 -21.24
CA SER A 33 -13.16 29.61 -19.99
C SER A 33 -12.14 29.65 -18.83
N PRO A 34 -12.02 30.78 -18.10
CA PRO A 34 -11.04 30.95 -17.01
C PRO A 34 -11.17 29.97 -15.83
N ASP A 35 -12.21 29.13 -15.80
CA ASP A 35 -12.64 28.51 -14.56
C ASP A 35 -12.15 27.08 -14.33
N LEU A 36 -11.82 26.25 -15.34
CA LEU A 36 -11.12 24.96 -15.16
C LEU A 36 -10.90 24.23 -16.50
N ASN A 37 -9.64 24.01 -16.90
CA ASN A 37 -9.32 23.07 -17.97
C ASN A 37 -9.13 21.66 -17.37
N THR A 38 -9.86 20.67 -17.90
CA THR A 38 -9.73 19.26 -17.49
C THR A 38 -9.02 18.47 -18.58
N MET A 39 -8.12 17.57 -18.18
CA MET A 39 -7.40 16.69 -19.09
C MET A 39 -7.35 15.29 -18.46
N GLU A 40 -7.65 14.28 -19.27
CA GLU A 40 -7.56 12.88 -18.89
C GLU A 40 -6.43 12.21 -19.68
N ILE A 41 -5.62 11.41 -18.98
CA ILE A 41 -4.47 10.71 -19.56
C ILE A 41 -4.55 9.27 -19.11
N SER A 42 -4.48 8.36 -20.07
CA SER A 42 -4.44 6.92 -19.82
C SER A 42 -3.12 6.37 -20.33
N MET A 43 -2.43 5.60 -19.50
CA MET A 43 -1.16 4.98 -19.85
C MET A 43 -1.14 3.52 -19.42
N ALA A 44 -0.52 2.69 -20.26
CA ALA A 44 -0.14 1.35 -19.84
C ALA A 44 1.11 1.45 -18.95
N VAL A 45 1.06 0.79 -17.80
CA VAL A 45 2.19 0.67 -16.88
C VAL A 45 2.58 -0.79 -16.72
N SER A 46 3.88 -1.06 -16.81
CA SER A 46 4.46 -2.38 -16.57
C SER A 46 4.41 -2.75 -15.08
N GLY A 47 4.61 -4.04 -14.78
CA GLY A 47 4.68 -4.51 -13.39
C GLY A 47 5.80 -3.85 -12.57
N SER A 48 6.94 -3.54 -13.19
CA SER A 48 8.04 -2.80 -12.55
C SER A 48 7.67 -1.36 -12.24
N GLU A 49 6.96 -0.68 -13.15
CA GLU A 49 6.50 0.69 -12.96
C GLU A 49 5.39 0.79 -11.92
N LEU A 50 4.47 -0.18 -11.90
CA LEU A 50 3.46 -0.32 -10.83
C LEU A 50 4.11 -0.47 -9.44
N ARG A 51 5.22 -1.21 -9.35
CA ARG A 51 5.99 -1.31 -8.10
C ARG A 51 6.65 0.01 -7.71
N LEU A 52 7.10 0.82 -8.66
CA LEU A 52 7.62 2.17 -8.39
C LEU A 52 6.51 3.13 -7.96
N LEU A 53 5.33 3.02 -8.56
CA LEU A 53 4.12 3.77 -8.17
C LEU A 53 3.72 3.44 -6.72
N SER A 54 3.60 2.16 -6.35
CA SER A 54 3.22 1.75 -5.00
C SER A 54 4.23 2.18 -3.92
N ARG A 55 5.48 2.45 -4.32
CA ARG A 55 6.60 2.83 -3.45
C ARG A 55 6.90 4.33 -3.44
N ASN A 56 6.04 5.17 -4.01
CA ASN A 56 6.23 6.63 -4.08
C ASN A 56 7.54 7.06 -4.77
N LYS A 57 7.98 6.29 -5.77
CA LYS A 57 9.22 6.55 -6.51
C LYS A 57 9.04 7.27 -7.83
N LEU A 58 7.79 7.51 -8.25
CA LEU A 58 7.48 8.24 -9.47
C LEU A 58 6.98 9.65 -9.20
N ARG A 59 7.37 10.57 -10.09
CA ARG A 59 6.99 11.97 -10.12
C ARG A 59 6.26 12.28 -11.42
N LEU A 60 5.07 12.87 -11.28
CA LEU A 60 4.33 13.44 -12.40
C LEU A 60 4.70 14.91 -12.55
N THR A 61 4.96 15.34 -13.77
CA THR A 61 5.22 16.75 -14.12
C THR A 61 4.38 17.14 -15.32
N VAL A 62 3.65 18.24 -15.20
CA VAL A 62 2.91 18.88 -16.28
C VAL A 62 3.59 20.21 -16.59
N SER A 63 4.02 20.40 -17.82
CA SER A 63 4.70 21.62 -18.25
C SER A 63 4.02 22.25 -19.46
N SER A 64 3.88 23.57 -19.45
CA SER A 64 3.40 24.35 -20.58
C SER A 64 4.55 24.64 -21.53
N ARG A 65 4.44 24.21 -22.79
CA ARG A 65 5.45 24.53 -23.81
C ARG A 65 5.48 26.03 -24.13
N THR A 66 4.34 26.70 -24.05
CA THR A 66 4.20 28.11 -24.41
C THR A 66 4.74 29.06 -23.35
N SER A 67 4.54 28.75 -22.08
CA SER A 67 4.94 29.63 -20.96
C SER A 67 6.18 29.18 -20.20
N GLY A 68 6.69 27.97 -20.48
CA GLY A 68 7.82 27.37 -19.76
C GLY A 68 7.52 27.03 -18.30
N ARG A 69 6.28 27.25 -17.82
CA ARG A 69 5.87 26.92 -16.46
C ARG A 69 5.66 25.42 -16.33
N ALA A 70 6.07 24.86 -15.20
CA ALA A 70 5.86 23.46 -14.87
C ALA A 70 5.31 23.33 -13.43
N ILE A 71 4.41 22.37 -13.25
CA ILE A 71 3.96 21.89 -11.94
C ILE A 71 4.25 20.40 -11.87
N GLY A 72 4.68 19.91 -10.72
CA GLY A 72 4.94 18.49 -10.56
C GLY A 72 5.06 18.06 -9.11
N GLY A 73 4.90 16.78 -8.88
CA GLY A 73 4.85 16.19 -7.55
C GLY A 73 5.00 14.68 -7.60
N LEU A 74 5.27 14.11 -6.42
CA LEU A 74 5.30 12.66 -6.26
C LEU A 74 3.88 12.10 -6.39
N ILE A 75 3.74 11.02 -7.15
CA ILE A 75 2.52 10.22 -7.08
C ILE A 75 2.55 9.45 -5.77
N ARG A 76 1.48 9.59 -5.00
CA ARG A 76 1.32 8.86 -3.74
C ARG A 76 -0.06 8.21 -3.68
N PRO A 77 -0.19 7.05 -3.00
CA PRO A 77 -1.49 6.57 -2.55
C PRO A 77 -2.21 7.70 -1.83
N ARG A 78 -3.50 7.87 -2.14
CA ARG A 78 -4.32 8.80 -1.39
C ARG A 78 -4.34 8.32 0.05
N ALA A 79 -3.90 9.16 0.99
CA ALA A 79 -4.05 8.88 2.40
C ALA A 79 -5.56 8.83 2.70
N VAL A 80 -6.07 7.61 2.82
CA VAL A 80 -7.43 7.32 3.25
C VAL A 80 -7.32 6.78 4.67
N CYS A 81 -8.27 7.12 5.55
CA CYS A 81 -8.29 6.63 6.93
C CYS A 81 -8.75 5.15 7.00
N GLU A 82 -8.29 4.33 6.07
CA GLU A 82 -8.67 2.93 5.95
C GLU A 82 -7.85 2.11 6.96
N THR A 83 -8.51 1.74 8.03
CA THR A 83 -7.99 0.81 9.03
C THR A 83 -8.66 -0.53 8.81
N PHE A 84 -7.86 -1.55 8.53
CA PHE A 84 -8.30 -2.93 8.44
C PHE A 84 -8.16 -3.54 9.83
N GLN A 85 -9.21 -4.17 10.35
CA GLN A 85 -9.19 -4.79 11.66
C GLN A 85 -9.75 -6.20 11.60
N ALA A 86 -9.15 -7.11 12.36
CA ALA A 86 -9.58 -8.48 12.47
C ALA A 86 -9.50 -8.94 13.93
N LEU A 87 -10.55 -9.62 14.38
CA LEU A 87 -10.56 -10.32 15.66
C LEU A 87 -9.99 -11.72 15.44
N MET A 88 -9.01 -12.08 16.25
CA MET A 88 -8.38 -13.39 16.25
C MET A 88 -9.05 -14.26 17.31
N LYS A 89 -9.37 -15.49 16.92
CA LYS A 89 -9.92 -16.51 17.79
C LYS A 89 -9.01 -17.73 17.79
N PRO A 90 -9.01 -18.54 18.86
CA PRO A 90 -8.28 -19.79 18.89
C PRO A 90 -8.80 -20.75 17.81
N GLY A 91 -7.93 -21.62 17.32
CA GLY A 91 -8.34 -22.69 16.42
C GLY A 91 -9.30 -23.66 17.10
N GLU A 92 -10.26 -24.21 16.34
CA GLU A 92 -11.30 -25.12 16.87
C GLU A 92 -10.71 -26.41 17.47
N ASP A 93 -9.48 -26.77 17.08
CA ASP A 93 -8.78 -28.00 17.48
C ASP A 93 -7.77 -27.81 18.64
N GLU A 94 -7.69 -26.63 19.26
CA GLU A 94 -6.74 -26.38 20.36
C GLU A 94 -7.33 -26.74 21.75
N GLU A 95 -6.62 -27.55 22.54
CA GLU A 95 -6.93 -27.74 23.96
C GLU A 95 -6.77 -26.41 24.70
N GLY A 96 -7.88 -25.83 25.18
CA GLY A 96 -7.91 -24.48 25.77
C GLY A 96 -8.40 -23.37 24.83
N ALA A 97 -8.97 -23.71 23.67
CA ALA A 97 -9.52 -22.82 22.63
C ALA A 97 -10.58 -21.78 23.07
N GLY A 98 -10.89 -21.67 24.36
CA GLY A 98 -11.81 -20.68 24.91
C GLY A 98 -11.14 -19.50 25.63
N GLU A 99 -9.83 -19.54 25.89
CA GLU A 99 -9.21 -18.57 26.80
C GLU A 99 -8.34 -17.51 26.13
N SER A 100 -7.82 -17.75 24.92
CA SER A 100 -7.02 -16.75 24.20
C SER A 100 -7.85 -16.01 23.16
N ALA A 101 -7.48 -14.76 22.91
CA ALA A 101 -8.13 -13.91 21.91
C ALA A 101 -7.13 -12.86 21.43
N GLY A 102 -7.40 -12.24 20.29
CA GLY A 102 -6.60 -11.10 19.90
C GLY A 102 -7.28 -10.18 18.92
N LEU A 103 -6.60 -9.07 18.66
CA LEU A 103 -7.01 -8.03 17.75
C LEU A 103 -5.79 -7.64 16.92
N ALA A 104 -5.93 -7.70 15.60
CA ALA A 104 -4.98 -7.14 14.67
C ALA A 104 -5.62 -5.95 13.95
N TRP A 105 -4.87 -4.86 13.77
CA TRP A 105 -5.24 -3.83 12.82
C TRP A 105 -4.04 -3.33 12.02
N LEU A 106 -4.33 -2.95 10.78
CA LEU A 106 -3.34 -2.53 9.82
C LEU A 106 -3.85 -1.34 9.02
N PHE A 107 -2.96 -0.49 8.55
CA PHE A 107 -3.28 0.59 7.62
C PHE A 107 -2.08 0.92 6.73
N VAL A 108 -2.36 1.52 5.57
CA VAL A 108 -1.32 1.97 4.65
C VAL A 108 -0.97 3.42 4.95
N ASP A 109 0.29 3.69 5.25
CA ASP A 109 0.76 5.04 5.58
C ASP A 109 0.90 5.94 4.35
N LYS A 110 1.17 7.23 4.58
CA LYS A 110 1.39 8.21 3.49
C LYS A 110 2.57 7.89 2.57
N ASN A 111 3.46 7.00 3.01
CA ASN A 111 4.62 6.53 2.28
C ASN A 111 4.39 5.14 1.63
N GLY A 112 3.17 4.61 1.70
CA GLY A 112 2.79 3.31 1.13
C GLY A 112 3.22 2.10 1.97
N ARG A 113 3.76 2.31 3.18
CA ARG A 113 4.14 1.25 4.12
C ARG A 113 2.90 0.67 4.79
N LEU A 114 2.97 -0.61 5.18
CA LEU A 114 1.90 -1.25 5.92
C LEU A 114 2.23 -1.20 7.41
N ASP A 115 1.60 -0.29 8.14
CA ASP A 115 1.70 -0.22 9.58
C ASP A 115 0.77 -1.25 10.20
N PHE A 116 1.27 -2.04 11.15
CA PHE A 116 0.52 -3.10 11.80
C PHE A 116 0.60 -2.99 13.32
N HIS A 117 -0.46 -3.46 13.96
CA HIS A 117 -0.56 -3.61 15.39
C HIS A 117 -1.30 -4.91 15.69
N VAL A 118 -0.74 -5.71 16.58
CA VAL A 118 -1.34 -6.98 16.98
C VAL A 118 -1.28 -7.06 18.50
N ARG A 119 -2.44 -7.30 19.09
CA ARG A 119 -2.59 -7.58 20.52
C ARG A 119 -3.17 -8.97 20.68
N ILE A 120 -2.50 -9.76 21.50
CA ILE A 120 -2.94 -11.10 21.87
C ILE A 120 -3.07 -11.13 23.38
N ASP A 121 -4.18 -11.68 23.86
CA ASP A 121 -4.43 -11.90 25.27
C ASP A 121 -4.27 -13.38 25.62
N ARG A 122 -3.76 -13.64 26.83
CA ARG A 122 -3.66 -14.98 27.45
C ARG A 122 -2.99 -16.04 26.57
N VAL A 123 -1.86 -15.72 25.93
CA VAL A 123 -1.07 -16.72 25.18
C VAL A 123 0.23 -17.08 25.90
N THR A 124 0.47 -18.39 26.01
CA THR A 124 1.71 -18.99 26.50
C THR A 124 2.79 -18.94 25.42
N ARG A 125 3.97 -18.41 25.78
CA ARG A 125 5.12 -18.30 24.87
C ARG A 125 5.73 -19.67 24.57
N PRO A 126 6.28 -19.88 23.35
CA PRO A 126 6.54 -18.87 22.31
C PRO A 126 5.49 -18.84 21.20
N VAL A 127 5.32 -17.64 20.65
CA VAL A 127 4.31 -17.29 19.65
C VAL A 127 5.02 -16.76 18.41
N ILE A 128 4.65 -17.28 17.24
CA ILE A 128 5.00 -16.72 15.94
C ILE A 128 3.73 -16.09 15.36
N ILE A 129 3.82 -14.85 14.91
CA ILE A 129 2.74 -14.06 14.32
C ILE A 129 3.14 -13.76 12.87
N GLY A 130 2.39 -14.31 11.92
CA GLY A 130 2.62 -14.09 10.50
C GLY A 130 1.49 -13.28 9.86
N LEU A 131 1.82 -12.43 8.89
CA LEU A 131 0.87 -11.91 7.89
C LEU A 131 0.75 -12.91 6.76
N VAL A 132 -0.47 -13.31 6.39
CA VAL A 132 -0.67 -14.52 5.59
C VAL A 132 -1.76 -14.32 4.55
N THR A 133 -1.71 -15.11 3.48
CA THR A 133 -2.87 -15.22 2.58
C THR A 133 -3.96 -16.08 3.22
N GLU A 134 -5.20 -15.64 3.24
CA GLU A 134 -6.29 -16.35 3.95
C GLU A 134 -6.49 -17.77 3.40
N ARG A 135 -6.46 -17.93 2.07
CA ARG A 135 -6.81 -19.21 1.41
C ARG A 135 -5.72 -20.28 1.47
N ARG A 136 -4.45 -19.88 1.47
CA ARG A 136 -3.30 -20.82 1.37
C ARG A 136 -2.37 -20.75 2.56
N LEU A 137 -2.59 -19.77 3.45
CA LEU A 137 -1.78 -19.53 4.64
C LEU A 137 -0.30 -19.46 4.27
N VAL A 138 0.00 -18.83 3.13
CA VAL A 138 1.38 -18.50 2.76
C VAL A 138 1.79 -17.27 3.56
N GLU A 139 2.85 -17.40 4.34
CA GLU A 139 3.45 -16.29 5.09
C GLU A 139 4.06 -15.27 4.12
N LEU A 140 3.66 -14.02 4.33
CA LEU A 140 4.13 -12.87 3.58
C LEU A 140 5.22 -12.14 4.35
N ASP A 141 5.03 -11.97 5.67
CA ASP A 141 5.95 -11.28 6.56
C ASP A 141 5.79 -11.81 8.01
N ASP A 142 6.90 -11.81 8.75
CA ASP A 142 6.95 -12.14 10.18
C ASP A 142 6.72 -10.86 11.02
N LEU A 143 5.67 -10.88 11.84
CA LEU A 143 5.25 -9.78 12.73
C LEU A 143 5.73 -9.98 14.18
N SER A 144 6.42 -11.08 14.46
CA SER A 144 6.92 -11.47 15.79
C SER A 144 8.16 -10.74 16.31
N PRO A 145 9.05 -10.11 15.52
CA PRO A 145 10.34 -9.60 16.02
C PRO A 145 10.23 -8.62 17.20
N GLU A 146 9.15 -7.83 17.25
CA GLU A 146 8.88 -6.85 18.30
C GLU A 146 7.85 -7.33 19.32
N LEU A 147 7.55 -8.63 19.38
CA LEU A 147 6.58 -9.18 20.32
C LEU A 147 7.08 -9.05 21.76
N THR A 148 6.37 -8.22 22.51
CA THR A 148 6.62 -7.97 23.92
C THR A 148 5.97 -9.02 24.81
N SER A 149 6.41 -9.09 26.07
CA SER A 149 5.94 -10.07 27.06
C SER A 149 4.45 -9.93 27.43
N ASN A 150 3.81 -8.80 27.10
CA ASN A 150 2.40 -8.54 27.37
C ASN A 150 1.48 -8.90 26.17
N GLY A 151 2.02 -9.57 25.14
CA GLY A 151 1.25 -10.01 23.97
C GLY A 151 1.04 -8.91 22.92
N TRP A 152 1.81 -7.81 22.98
CA TRP A 152 1.74 -6.73 22.02
C TRP A 152 2.92 -6.77 21.04
N THR A 153 2.63 -6.63 19.75
CA THR A 153 3.62 -6.33 18.70
C THR A 153 3.06 -5.26 17.77
N ASN A 154 3.91 -4.37 17.29
CA ASN A 154 3.56 -3.37 16.31
C ASN A 154 4.78 -3.09 15.45
N GLY A 155 4.57 -2.51 14.29
CA GLY A 155 5.66 -2.20 13.39
C GLY A 155 5.17 -1.68 12.06
N SER A 156 6.10 -1.58 11.12
CA SER A 156 5.83 -1.05 9.79
C SER A 156 6.59 -1.85 8.76
N LEU A 157 5.87 -2.55 7.90
CA LEU A 157 6.45 -3.32 6.82
C LEU A 157 6.81 -2.39 5.65
N GLU A 158 7.76 -2.81 4.81
CA GLU A 158 8.00 -2.10 3.56
C GLU A 158 6.74 -2.07 2.69
N ALA A 159 6.68 -1.10 1.78
CA ALA A 159 5.54 -0.97 0.88
C ALA A 159 5.28 -2.29 0.12
N PRO A 160 4.10 -2.90 0.34
CA PRO A 160 3.81 -4.22 -0.16
C PRO A 160 3.80 -4.24 -1.69
N ALA A 161 4.01 -5.41 -2.27
CA ALA A 161 3.80 -5.59 -3.70
C ALA A 161 2.35 -5.21 -4.06
N PRO A 162 2.08 -4.63 -5.25
CA PRO A 162 0.72 -4.23 -5.64
C PRO A 162 -0.32 -5.33 -5.47
N LYS A 163 0.04 -6.58 -5.79
CA LYS A 163 -0.80 -7.77 -5.56
C LYS A 163 -1.22 -7.95 -4.10
N TYR A 164 -0.33 -7.68 -3.16
CA TYR A 164 -0.59 -7.87 -1.73
C TYR A 164 -1.48 -6.76 -1.17
N LEU A 165 -1.30 -5.55 -1.70
CA LEU A 165 -2.19 -4.42 -1.41
C LEU A 165 -3.62 -4.69 -1.94
N GLU A 166 -3.73 -5.27 -3.14
CA GLU A 166 -5.02 -5.71 -3.69
C GLU A 166 -5.68 -6.80 -2.82
N MET A 167 -4.92 -7.80 -2.37
CA MET A 167 -5.43 -8.81 -1.44
C MET A 167 -5.87 -8.21 -0.11
N LEU A 168 -5.17 -7.19 0.42
CA LEU A 168 -5.60 -6.48 1.63
C LEU A 168 -6.97 -5.82 1.41
N TYR A 169 -7.15 -5.11 0.30
CA TYR A 169 -8.42 -4.46 -0.04
C TYR A 169 -9.55 -5.45 -0.35
N ALA A 170 -9.21 -6.64 -0.84
CA ALA A 170 -10.16 -7.72 -1.08
C ALA A 170 -10.50 -8.52 0.20
N GLY A 171 -9.84 -8.25 1.33
CA GLY A 171 -10.02 -9.00 2.57
C GLY A 171 -9.41 -10.41 2.53
N GLU A 172 -8.48 -10.68 1.61
CA GLU A 172 -7.85 -12.00 1.42
C GLU A 172 -6.53 -12.17 2.19
N LEU A 173 -6.20 -11.21 3.07
CA LEU A 173 -5.09 -11.31 4.02
C LEU A 173 -5.62 -11.65 5.41
N GLY A 174 -4.86 -12.47 6.13
CA GLY A 174 -5.11 -12.83 7.52
C GLY A 174 -3.87 -12.65 8.38
N VAL A 175 -4.06 -12.72 9.70
CA VAL A 175 -2.97 -12.83 10.67
C VAL A 175 -3.06 -14.22 11.29
N ASN A 176 -1.98 -14.98 11.21
CA ASN A 176 -1.89 -16.29 11.84
C ASN A 176 -1.02 -16.20 13.08
N VAL A 177 -1.47 -16.82 14.17
CA VAL A 177 -0.76 -16.90 15.44
C VAL A 177 -0.51 -18.36 15.73
N ALA A 178 0.75 -18.77 15.80
CA ALA A 178 1.14 -20.14 16.12
C ALA A 178 1.88 -20.20 17.45
N THR A 179 1.50 -21.16 18.30
CA THR A 179 2.21 -21.46 19.57
C THR A 179 3.05 -22.73 19.42
N GLN A 180 3.97 -23.03 20.34
CA GLN A 180 4.68 -24.34 20.31
C GLN A 180 3.73 -25.55 20.39
N SER A 181 2.56 -25.39 21.02
CA SER A 181 1.53 -26.42 21.16
C SER A 181 0.62 -26.55 19.95
N SER A 182 0.54 -25.52 19.09
CA SER A 182 -0.30 -25.53 17.91
C SER A 182 0.52 -25.56 16.63
N LYS A 183 0.14 -26.44 15.71
CA LYS A 183 0.74 -26.43 14.38
C LYS A 183 0.39 -25.09 13.75
N SER A 184 1.39 -24.22 13.60
CA SER A 184 1.33 -23.16 12.60
C SER A 184 0.84 -23.80 11.31
N VAL A 185 -0.22 -23.27 10.73
CA VAL A 185 -0.66 -23.72 9.40
C VAL A 185 0.37 -23.34 8.33
N ILE A 186 1.42 -22.60 8.73
CA ILE A 186 2.47 -22.11 7.88
C ILE A 186 3.80 -22.70 8.35
N ARG A 187 4.35 -23.55 7.50
CA ARG A 187 5.66 -24.17 7.67
C ARG A 187 6.35 -24.23 6.32
#